data_AF-A0A7X7X8Q0-F1
#
_entry.id   AF-A0A7X7X8Q0-F1
#
_cell.length_a   1.000
_cell.length_b   1.000
_cell.length_c   1.000
_cell.angle_alpha   90.00
_cell.angle_beta   90.00
_cell.angle_gamma   90.00
#
_symmetry.space_group_name_H-M   'P 1'
#
loop_
_entity.id
_entity.type
_entity.pdbx_description
1 polymer ?
#
loop_
_entity_poly.entity_id
_entity_poly.type
_entity_poly.pdbx_seq_one_letter_code
_entity_poly.pdbx_strand_id
1 'polypeptide(L)'
;MRILQRWWRDARGDMAETALVMPVVTLVLMLLITIPMTSWTATSANTIAQRAARAASVAQDPGLRAAVAIKTAEELAQQFTYGKYAIEVLNAGAGPGDVVVVRVHWEAVNWAAAAANLFPGLFNDTLRGEAVAAYRVEGW
;
A
#
# COMPACT_ATOMS: atom_id res chain seq x y z
N MET A 1 -22.58 53.68 -7.79
CA MET A 1 -22.92 52.35 -8.37
C MET A 1 -21.76 51.66 -9.13
N ARG A 2 -20.76 52.38 -9.67
CA ARG A 2 -19.63 51.79 -10.42
C ARG A 2 -18.64 50.93 -9.62
N ILE A 3 -18.45 51.20 -8.33
CA ILE A 3 -17.50 50.46 -7.47
C ILE A 3 -18.01 49.04 -7.17
N LEU A 4 -19.31 48.87 -6.93
CA LEU A 4 -19.93 47.55 -6.74
C LEU A 4 -19.81 46.67 -7.99
N GLN A 5 -20.01 47.25 -9.18
CA GLN A 5 -19.87 46.52 -10.45
C GLN A 5 -18.43 46.09 -10.73
N ARG A 6 -17.44 46.86 -10.28
CA ARG A 6 -16.02 46.51 -10.39
C ARG A 6 -15.65 45.39 -9.41
N TRP A 7 -16.10 45.49 -8.16
CA TRP A 7 -15.92 44.44 -7.14
C TRP A 7 -16.56 43.10 -7.56
N TRP A 8 -17.75 43.13 -8.16
CA TRP A 8 -18.42 41.94 -8.69
C TRP A 8 -17.73 41.34 -9.92
N ARG A 9 -17.09 42.16 -10.76
CA ARG A 9 -16.32 41.67 -11.91
C ARG A 9 -14.96 41.11 -11.48
N ASP A 10 -14.30 41.76 -10.54
CA ASP A 10 -13.04 41.27 -9.95
C ASP A 10 -13.28 39.93 -9.23
N ALA A 11 -14.35 39.81 -8.44
CA ALA A 11 -14.74 38.55 -7.80
C ALA A 11 -15.08 37.43 -8.80
N ARG A 12 -15.67 37.74 -9.96
CA ARG A 12 -15.94 36.74 -11.01
C ARG A 12 -14.69 36.28 -11.75
N GLY A 13 -13.72 37.18 -11.96
CA GLY A 13 -12.40 36.83 -12.50
C GLY A 13 -11.65 35.90 -11.55
N ASP A 14 -11.63 36.24 -10.26
CA ASP A 14 -10.99 35.47 -9.20
C ASP A 14 -11.66 34.09 -8.98
N MET A 15 -13.00 34.04 -9.09
CA MET A 15 -13.77 32.78 -9.07
C MET A 15 -13.50 31.90 -10.29
N ALA A 16 -13.24 32.46 -11.47
CA ALA A 16 -12.92 31.68 -12.67
C ALA A 16 -11.52 31.07 -12.61
N GLU A 17 -10.54 31.81 -12.09
CA GLU A 17 -9.19 31.30 -11.84
C GLU A 17 -9.22 30.22 -10.75
N THR A 18 -9.91 30.47 -9.64
CA THR A 18 -10.09 29.49 -8.56
C THR A 18 -10.80 28.22 -9.04
N ALA A 19 -11.79 28.33 -9.93
CA ALA A 19 -12.50 27.16 -10.48
C ALA A 19 -11.62 26.27 -11.36
N LEU A 20 -10.59 26.82 -12.00
CA LEU A 20 -9.60 26.05 -12.75
C LEU A 20 -8.49 25.51 -11.85
N VAL A 21 -8.05 26.28 -10.85
CA VAL A 21 -6.93 25.92 -9.98
C VAL A 21 -7.33 24.92 -8.89
N MET A 22 -8.52 25.05 -8.28
CA MET A 22 -8.95 24.16 -7.19
C MET A 22 -8.93 22.67 -7.54
N PRO A 23 -9.44 22.21 -8.70
CA PRO A 23 -9.38 20.80 -9.06
C PRO A 23 -7.94 20.27 -9.16
N VAL A 24 -7.04 21.08 -9.70
CA VAL A 24 -5.62 20.71 -9.85
C VAL A 24 -4.94 20.64 -8.48
N VAL A 25 -5.14 21.64 -7.61
CA VAL A 25 -4.59 21.63 -6.25
C VAL A 25 -5.13 20.45 -5.45
N THR A 26 -6.43 20.16 -5.56
CA THR A 26 -7.06 19.01 -4.90
C THR A 26 -6.44 17.69 -5.37
N LEU A 27 -6.22 17.54 -6.68
CA LEU A 27 -5.56 16.35 -7.23
C LEU A 27 -4.13 16.21 -6.70
N VAL A 28 -3.36 17.30 -6.69
CA VAL A 28 -1.99 17.29 -6.16
C VAL A 28 -1.98 16.88 -4.68
N LEU A 29 -2.89 17.42 -3.86
CA LEU A 29 -3.00 17.03 -2.45
C LEU A 29 -3.35 15.56 -2.28
N MET A 30 -4.27 15.02 -3.08
CA MET A 30 -4.64 13.60 -3.02
C MET A 30 -3.48 12.70 -3.46
N LEU A 31 -2.69 13.10 -4.46
CA LEU A 31 -1.49 12.38 -4.87
C LEU A 31 -0.39 12.41 -3.81
N LEU A 32 -0.19 13.56 -3.16
CA LEU A 32 0.75 13.71 -2.05
C LEU A 32 0.42 12.81 -0.86
N ILE A 33 -0.84 12.40 -0.70
CA ILE A 33 -1.24 11.41 0.31
C ILE A 33 -1.13 9.98 -0.25
N THR A 34 -1.64 9.76 -1.46
CA THR A 34 -1.74 8.42 -2.05
C THR A 34 -0.37 7.79 -2.30
N ILE A 35 0.59 8.55 -2.81
CA ILE A 35 1.92 8.02 -3.16
C ILE A 35 2.69 7.56 -1.91
N PRO A 36 2.85 8.36 -0.84
CA PRO A 36 3.55 7.91 0.36
C PRO A 36 2.87 6.74 1.06
N MET A 37 1.54 6.73 1.10
CA MET A 37 0.80 5.64 1.75
C MET A 37 0.91 4.33 0.96
N THR A 38 0.94 4.41 -0.37
CA THR A 38 1.23 3.25 -1.23
C THR A 38 2.68 2.78 -1.03
N SER A 39 3.63 3.72 -0.93
CA SER A 39 5.01 3.37 -0.61
C SER A 39 5.14 2.71 0.76
N TRP A 40 4.39 3.18 1.76
CA TRP A 40 4.38 2.63 3.11
C TRP A 40 3.80 1.20 3.15
N THR A 41 2.70 0.97 2.43
CA THR A 41 2.09 -0.37 2.34
C THR A 41 2.98 -1.35 1.58
N ALA A 42 3.73 -0.90 0.56
CA ALA A 42 4.70 -1.73 -0.12
C ALA A 42 5.90 -2.10 0.80
N THR A 43 6.42 -1.16 1.59
CA THR A 43 7.54 -1.43 2.49
C THR A 43 7.14 -2.26 3.71
N SER A 44 5.93 -2.08 4.24
CA SER A 44 5.38 -2.95 5.28
C SER A 44 5.19 -4.38 4.75
N ALA A 45 4.64 -4.56 3.55
CA ALA A 45 4.51 -5.88 2.92
C ALA A 45 5.86 -6.60 2.80
N ASN A 46 6.92 -5.88 2.39
CA ASN A 46 8.27 -6.43 2.34
C ASN A 46 8.78 -6.82 3.74
N THR A 47 8.52 -5.99 4.75
CA THR A 47 8.89 -6.29 6.14
C THR A 47 8.15 -7.52 6.67
N ILE A 48 6.85 -7.66 6.37
CA ILE A 48 6.03 -8.83 6.73
C ILE A 48 6.63 -10.08 6.08
N ALA A 49 6.85 -10.05 4.76
CA ALA A 49 7.40 -11.19 4.01
C ALA A 49 8.74 -11.64 4.58
N GLN A 50 9.67 -10.71 4.83
CA GLN A 50 11.00 -11.02 5.36
C GLN A 50 10.94 -11.63 6.77
N ARG A 51 10.16 -11.04 7.66
CA ARG A 51 10.04 -11.53 9.04
C ARG A 51 9.34 -12.88 9.11
N ALA A 52 8.30 -13.08 8.30
CA ALA A 52 7.59 -14.35 8.21
C ALA A 52 8.50 -15.46 7.66
N ALA A 53 9.22 -15.20 6.57
CA ALA A 53 10.15 -16.16 5.97
C ALA A 53 11.29 -16.51 6.94
N ARG A 54 11.83 -15.52 7.66
CA ARG A 54 12.84 -15.74 8.70
C ARG A 54 12.31 -16.52 9.91
N ALA A 55 11.10 -16.23 10.38
CA ALA A 55 10.51 -16.96 11.50
C ALA A 55 10.31 -18.44 11.15
N ALA A 56 9.85 -18.72 9.93
CA ALA A 56 9.69 -20.08 9.45
C ALA A 56 11.01 -20.79 9.15
N SER A 57 12.07 -20.08 8.73
CA SER A 57 13.37 -20.69 8.47
C SER A 57 14.08 -21.21 9.72
N VAL A 58 13.75 -20.63 10.88
CA VAL A 58 14.29 -21.02 12.20
C VAL A 58 13.42 -22.11 12.87
N ALA A 59 12.19 -22.31 12.41
CA ALA A 59 11.30 -23.32 13.00
C ALA A 59 11.87 -24.73 12.79
N GLN A 60 12.01 -25.48 13.90
CA GLN A 60 12.65 -26.79 13.94
C GLN A 60 11.80 -27.86 13.24
N ASP A 61 10.49 -27.86 13.47
CA ASP A 61 9.57 -28.83 12.89
C ASP A 61 9.18 -28.44 11.45
N PRO A 62 9.54 -29.24 10.42
CA PRO A 62 9.19 -28.99 9.02
C PRO A 62 7.68 -28.84 8.80
N GLY A 63 6.85 -29.60 9.53
CA GLY A 63 5.39 -29.58 9.39
C GLY A 63 4.76 -28.28 9.89
N LEU A 64 5.44 -27.56 10.79
CA LEU A 64 4.94 -26.33 11.42
C LEU A 64 5.49 -25.06 10.77
N ARG A 65 6.49 -25.12 9.89
CA ARG A 65 7.13 -23.93 9.30
C ARG A 65 6.15 -23.03 8.55
N ALA A 66 5.27 -23.62 7.75
CA ALA A 66 4.23 -22.87 7.04
C ALA A 66 3.29 -22.15 8.01
N ALA A 67 2.87 -22.85 9.08
CA ALA A 67 2.00 -22.28 10.10
C ALA A 67 2.68 -21.14 10.89
N VAL A 68 3.98 -21.27 11.19
CA VAL A 68 4.77 -20.21 11.82
C VAL A 68 4.88 -18.99 10.91
N ALA A 69 5.19 -19.18 9.62
CA ALA A 69 5.23 -18.08 8.65
C ALA A 69 3.90 -17.33 8.62
N ILE A 70 2.79 -18.05 8.47
CA ILE A 70 1.44 -17.45 8.39
C ILE A 70 1.12 -16.70 9.69
N LYS A 71 1.29 -17.33 10.85
CA LYS A 71 1.00 -16.71 12.15
C LYS A 71 1.81 -15.43 12.36
N THR A 72 3.12 -15.47 12.14
CA THR A 72 3.99 -14.29 12.28
C THR A 72 3.59 -13.20 11.28
N ALA A 73 3.24 -13.58 10.05
CA ALA A 73 2.83 -12.62 9.04
C ALA A 73 1.48 -11.96 9.38
N GLU A 74 0.52 -12.72 9.89
CA GLU A 74 -0.79 -12.22 10.33
C GLU A 74 -0.66 -11.28 11.54
N GLU A 75 0.15 -11.65 12.54
CA GLU A 75 0.44 -10.79 13.70
C GLU A 75 1.06 -9.45 13.28
N LEU A 76 1.96 -9.47 12.28
CA LEU A 76 2.55 -8.24 11.72
C LEU A 76 1.55 -7.48 10.86
N ALA A 77 0.75 -8.16 10.04
CA ALA A 77 -0.27 -7.52 9.21
C ALA A 77 -1.29 -6.74 10.06
N GLN A 78 -1.65 -7.26 11.24
CA GLN A 78 -2.52 -6.56 12.19
C GLN A 78 -1.90 -5.26 12.76
N GLN A 79 -0.57 -5.17 12.81
CA GLN A 79 0.13 -3.95 13.26
C GLN A 79 0.13 -2.85 12.18
N PHE A 80 -0.03 -3.21 10.90
CA PHE A 80 -0.02 -2.27 9.79
C PHE A 80 -1.45 -1.94 9.33
N THR A 81 -2.00 -0.82 9.82
CA THR A 81 -3.43 -0.45 9.62
C THR A 81 -3.79 0.01 8.20
N TYR A 82 -2.83 0.48 7.40
CA TYR A 82 -3.11 1.29 6.20
C TYR A 82 -3.20 0.50 4.88
N GLY A 83 -3.14 -0.82 4.92
CA GLY A 83 -3.24 -1.67 3.73
C GLY A 83 -3.88 -3.01 4.03
N LYS A 84 -4.36 -3.69 2.99
CA LYS A 84 -4.75 -5.10 3.10
C LYS A 84 -3.56 -5.95 2.69
N TYR A 85 -3.27 -6.99 3.47
CA TYR A 85 -2.18 -7.92 3.21
C TYR A 85 -2.74 -9.33 3.12
N ALA A 86 -2.48 -10.01 2.00
CA ALA A 86 -2.80 -11.42 1.82
C ALA A 86 -1.49 -12.20 1.76
N ILE A 87 -1.35 -13.18 2.65
CA ILE A 87 -0.11 -13.93 2.86
C ILE A 87 -0.21 -15.26 2.15
N GLU A 88 0.86 -15.60 1.42
CA GLU A 88 0.98 -16.83 0.65
C GLU A 88 2.36 -17.45 0.93
N VAL A 89 2.39 -18.68 1.43
CA VAL A 89 3.64 -19.43 1.61
C VAL A 89 3.86 -20.27 0.35
N LEU A 90 4.80 -19.87 -0.51
CA LEU A 90 5.09 -20.55 -1.77
C LEU A 90 5.91 -21.83 -1.54
N ASN A 91 6.82 -21.79 -0.58
CA ASN A 91 7.60 -22.95 -0.16
C ASN A 91 7.85 -22.84 1.35
N ALA A 92 7.55 -23.89 2.10
CA ALA A 92 7.76 -23.95 3.54
C ALA A 92 9.10 -24.59 3.94
N GLY A 93 9.83 -25.16 2.98
CA GLY A 93 11.09 -25.87 3.22
C GLY A 93 10.89 -27.23 3.88
N ALA A 94 11.18 -28.32 3.17
CA ALA A 94 10.97 -29.68 3.68
C ALA A 94 12.10 -30.17 4.61
N GLY A 95 13.30 -29.60 4.52
CA GLY A 95 14.46 -30.05 5.29
C GLY A 95 15.61 -29.04 5.36
N PRO A 96 16.69 -29.37 6.07
CA PRO A 96 17.87 -28.51 6.19
C PRO A 96 18.46 -28.16 4.81
N GLY A 97 18.72 -26.88 4.57
CA GLY A 97 19.24 -26.38 3.30
C GLY A 97 18.18 -26.04 2.24
N ASP A 98 16.91 -26.34 2.47
CA ASP A 98 15.80 -25.87 1.65
C ASP A 98 15.54 -24.37 1.88
N VAL A 99 14.72 -23.76 1.03
CA VAL A 99 14.40 -22.32 1.07
C VAL A 99 12.93 -22.13 1.39
N VAL A 100 12.67 -21.40 2.47
CA VAL A 100 11.35 -20.90 2.79
C VAL A 100 11.09 -19.65 1.95
N VAL A 101 9.98 -19.64 1.20
CA VAL A 101 9.58 -18.52 0.37
C VAL A 101 8.19 -18.06 0.78
N VAL A 102 8.10 -16.81 1.21
CA VAL A 102 6.84 -16.16 1.58
C VAL A 102 6.58 -14.99 0.64
N ARG A 103 5.36 -14.95 0.10
CA ARG A 103 4.83 -13.84 -0.68
C ARG A 103 3.74 -13.14 0.13
N VAL A 104 3.74 -11.82 0.08
CA VAL A 104 2.70 -10.97 0.64
C VAL A 104 2.16 -10.10 -0.47
N HIS A 105 0.92 -10.37 -0.86
CA HIS A 105 0.14 -9.49 -1.73
C HIS A 105 -0.37 -8.32 -0.88
N TRP A 106 -0.27 -7.11 -1.41
CA TRP A 106 -0.75 -5.92 -0.72
C TRP A 106 -1.66 -5.09 -1.61
N GLU A 107 -2.64 -4.47 -0.97
CA GLU A 107 -3.53 -3.48 -1.57
C GLU A 107 -3.52 -2.21 -0.71
N ALA A 108 -3.23 -1.08 -1.36
CA ALA A 108 -3.25 0.24 -0.74
C ALA A 108 -4.56 0.96 -1.05
N VAL A 109 -4.99 1.81 -0.12
CA VAL A 109 -6.12 2.71 -0.36
C VAL A 109 -5.70 3.75 -1.41
N ASN A 110 -6.54 3.95 -2.42
CA ASN A 110 -6.32 4.98 -3.42
C ASN A 110 -7.19 6.21 -3.07
N TRP A 111 -6.62 7.18 -2.35
CA TRP A 111 -7.33 8.41 -1.99
C TRP A 111 -7.58 9.32 -3.21
N ALA A 112 -6.75 9.23 -4.25
CA ALA A 112 -6.97 9.94 -5.50
C ALA A 112 -8.21 9.47 -6.27
N ALA A 113 -8.74 8.28 -5.97
CA ALA A 113 -10.03 7.83 -6.51
C ALA A 113 -11.20 8.76 -6.14
N ALA A 114 -11.12 9.50 -5.02
CA ALA A 114 -12.14 10.50 -4.67
C ALA A 114 -12.20 11.66 -5.68
N ALA A 115 -11.10 11.93 -6.40
CA ALA A 115 -11.02 12.93 -7.46
C ALA A 115 -11.42 12.38 -8.84
N ALA A 116 -11.79 11.10 -8.96
CA ALA A 116 -12.16 10.47 -10.24
C ALA A 116 -13.35 11.16 -10.93
N ASN A 117 -14.26 11.77 -10.15
CA ASN A 117 -15.37 12.56 -10.71
C ASN A 117 -14.90 13.84 -11.42
N LEU A 118 -13.75 14.39 -11.01
CA LEU A 118 -13.13 15.57 -11.63
C LEU A 118 -12.20 15.17 -12.79
N PHE A 119 -11.65 13.96 -12.74
CA PHE A 119 -10.69 13.44 -13.72
C PHE A 119 -11.10 12.02 -14.16
N PRO A 120 -12.18 11.89 -14.96
CA PRO A 120 -12.71 10.58 -15.34
C PRO A 120 -11.67 9.76 -16.09
N GLY A 121 -11.50 8.51 -15.67
CA GLY A 121 -10.52 7.57 -16.24
C GLY A 121 -9.13 7.63 -15.59
N LEU A 122 -8.83 8.61 -14.75
CA LEU A 122 -7.63 8.61 -13.89
C LEU A 122 -7.96 8.05 -12.50
N PHE A 123 -7.04 7.25 -11.94
CA PHE A 123 -7.06 6.79 -10.54
C PHE A 123 -8.25 5.90 -10.11
N ASN A 124 -8.93 5.23 -11.03
CA ASN A 124 -10.01 4.29 -10.68
C ASN A 124 -9.52 2.91 -10.24
N ASP A 125 -8.26 2.58 -10.48
CA ASP A 125 -7.72 1.27 -10.13
C ASP A 125 -7.29 1.18 -8.66
N THR A 126 -7.42 -0.01 -8.11
CA THR A 126 -6.82 -0.35 -6.82
C THR A 126 -5.31 -0.45 -6.95
N LEU A 127 -4.60 0.23 -6.05
CA LEU A 127 -3.14 0.18 -6.01
C LEU A 127 -2.73 -1.10 -5.31
N ARG A 128 -2.07 -1.99 -6.04
CA ARG A 128 -1.72 -3.33 -5.55
C ARG A 128 -0.33 -3.72 -6.00
N GLY A 129 0.25 -4.68 -5.28
CA GLY A 129 1.50 -5.30 -5.65
C GLY A 129 1.79 -6.52 -4.79
N GLU A 130 3.00 -7.04 -4.93
CA GLU A 130 3.47 -8.18 -4.16
C GLU A 130 4.87 -7.91 -3.62
N ALA A 131 5.17 -8.49 -2.47
CA ALA A 131 6.50 -8.56 -1.91
C ALA A 131 6.84 -10.04 -1.68
N VAL A 132 8.04 -10.46 -2.08
CA VAL A 132 8.51 -11.84 -1.93
C VAL A 132 9.80 -11.85 -1.16
N ALA A 133 9.90 -12.71 -0.16
CA ALA A 133 11.11 -12.94 0.60
C ALA A 133 11.43 -14.43 0.66
N ALA A 134 12.73 -14.74 0.58
CA ALA A 134 13.24 -16.10 0.60
C ALA A 134 14.36 -16.23 1.65
N TYR A 135 14.27 -17.22 2.53
CA TYR A 135 15.25 -17.49 3.57
C TYR A 135 15.63 -18.97 3.57
N ARG A 136 16.92 -19.27 3.78
CA ARG A 136 17.38 -20.65 3.91
C ARG A 136 16.99 -21.22 5.27
N VAL A 137 16.54 -22.47 5.29
CA VAL A 137 16.23 -23.22 6.52
C VAL A 137 17.51 -23.45 7.31
N GLU A 138 17.55 -22.94 8.54
CA GLU A 138 18.69 -23.04 9.47
C GLU A 138 18.42 -24.05 10.61
N GLY A 139 17.23 -24.67 10.65
CA GLY A 139 16.92 -25.73 11.61
C GLY A 139 17.73 -26.99 11.34
N TRP A 140 18.60 -27.36 12.29
CA TRP A 140 19.37 -28.61 12.34
C TRP A 140 18.48 -29.77 12.80
#